data_AF-A0A2R6LST2-F1
#
_entry.id   AF-A0A2R6LST2-F1
#
_cell.length_a   1.000
_cell.length_b   1.000
_cell.length_c   1.000
_cell.angle_alpha   90.00
_cell.angle_beta   90.00
_cell.angle_gamma   90.00
#
_symmetry.space_group_name_H-M   'P 1'
#
loop_
_entity.id
_entity.type
_entity.pdbx_description
1 polymer ?
#
loop_
_entity_poly.entity_id
_entity_poly.type
_entity_poly.pdbx_seq_one_letter_code
_entity_poly.pdbx_strand_id
1 'polypeptide(L)'
;FYIQDDDDDPELSKGFDLMHPRMELVSGGQREHRYDELVAGFEQQGLDPDQFEYYTKMFKYGMPPHAGWAYGVERLVMTMLDLSNAREAVLFPRDRQRLSP
;
A
#
# COMPACT_ATOMS: atom_id res chain seq x y z
N PHE A 1 1.28 -8.31 6.55
CA PHE A 1 0.96 -9.41 5.62
C PHE A 1 1.81 -9.38 4.34
N TYR A 2 1.89 -8.29 3.59
CA TYR A 2 2.58 -8.26 2.28
C TYR A 2 3.83 -7.37 2.21
N ILE A 3 4.13 -6.60 3.26
CA ILE A 3 5.41 -5.91 3.40
C ILE A 3 6.35 -6.89 4.10
N GLN A 4 7.57 -7.01 3.59
CA GLN A 4 8.58 -7.86 4.19
C GLN A 4 9.11 -7.24 5.48
N ASP A 5 9.25 -8.06 6.52
CA ASP A 5 9.87 -7.65 7.80
C ASP A 5 11.36 -7.34 7.60
N ASP A 6 11.94 -6.55 8.50
CA ASP A 6 13.38 -6.29 8.47
C ASP A 6 14.17 -7.56 8.81
N ASP A 7 15.36 -7.72 8.23
CA ASP A 7 16.16 -8.95 8.42
C ASP A 7 16.80 -9.00 9.81
N ASP A 8 17.08 -7.83 10.41
CA ASP A 8 17.77 -7.71 11.70
C ASP A 8 16.79 -7.50 12.88
N ASP A 9 15.62 -6.91 12.63
CA ASP A 9 14.59 -6.64 13.64
C ASP A 9 13.17 -6.96 13.13
N PRO A 10 12.55 -8.08 13.58
CA PRO A 10 11.21 -8.46 13.15
C PRO A 10 10.09 -7.55 13.69
N GLU A 11 10.38 -6.60 14.59
CA GLU A 11 9.43 -5.54 14.95
C GLU A 11 9.37 -4.42 13.91
N LEU A 12 10.37 -4.36 13.02
CA LEU A 12 10.46 -3.42 11.91
C LEU A 12 10.11 -4.09 10.59
N SER A 13 9.78 -3.26 9.60
CA SER A 13 9.52 -3.71 8.24
C SER A 13 10.33 -2.92 7.22
N LYS A 14 10.55 -3.49 6.04
CA LYS A 14 11.17 -2.83 4.88
C LYS A 14 10.20 -1.88 4.18
N GLY A 15 9.29 -1.27 4.95
CA GLY A 15 8.37 -0.23 4.53
C GLY A 15 8.99 1.16 4.71
N PHE A 16 8.47 2.13 3.95
CA PHE A 16 8.83 3.54 4.12
C PHE A 16 7.65 4.42 3.75
N ASP A 17 7.62 5.61 4.34
CA ASP A 17 6.70 6.69 3.98
C ASP A 17 7.49 7.91 3.49
N LEU A 18 6.94 8.62 2.51
CA LEU A 18 7.42 9.93 2.07
C LEU A 18 6.44 11.01 2.53
N MET A 19 6.94 11.91 3.35
CA MET A 19 6.21 13.10 3.80
C MET A 19 6.39 14.24 2.81
N HIS A 20 5.30 14.94 2.48
CA HIS A 20 5.33 16.12 1.61
C HIS A 20 4.37 17.21 2.09
N PRO A 21 4.86 18.43 2.25
CA PRO A 21 5.57 18.93 3.44
C PRO A 21 4.78 18.83 4.76
N ARG A 22 3.47 18.59 4.73
CA ARG A 22 2.59 18.58 5.93
C ARG A 22 1.90 17.25 6.19
N MET A 23 1.97 16.31 5.24
CA MET A 23 1.32 15.02 5.36
C MET A 23 2.06 13.95 4.56
N GLU A 24 1.79 12.69 4.86
CA GLU A 24 2.23 11.55 4.05
C GLU A 24 1.69 11.68 2.62
N LEU A 25 2.53 11.46 1.62
CA LEU A 25 2.17 11.46 0.20
C LEU A 25 2.34 10.09 -0.44
N VAL A 26 3.38 9.35 -0.04
CA VAL A 26 3.70 8.02 -0.55
C VAL A 26 3.86 7.09 0.63
N SER A 27 3.33 5.88 0.48
CA SER A 27 3.78 4.72 1.23
C SER A 27 4.32 3.67 0.27
N GLY A 28 5.40 3.03 0.65
CA GLY A 28 6.11 2.06 -0.17
C GLY A 28 6.82 1.01 0.66
N GLY A 29 7.38 0.01 0.00
CA GLY A 29 8.19 -0.99 0.67
C GLY A 29 8.50 -2.21 -0.17
N GLN A 30 9.41 -3.02 0.33
CA GLN A 30 9.68 -4.34 -0.24
C GLN A 30 8.51 -5.28 0.05
N ARG A 31 8.10 -6.03 -0.96
CA ARG A 31 7.01 -6.98 -0.87
C ARG A 31 7.52 -8.34 -0.45
N GLU A 32 6.72 -9.04 0.35
CA GLU A 32 7.02 -10.42 0.69
C GLU A 32 6.81 -11.30 -0.55
N HIS A 33 7.91 -11.90 -1.01
CA HIS A 33 7.98 -12.68 -2.23
C HIS A 33 8.14 -14.18 -1.93
N ARG A 34 8.44 -14.55 -0.68
CA ARG A 34 8.52 -15.93 -0.20
C ARG A 34 7.10 -16.41 0.09
N TYR A 35 6.67 -17.46 -0.59
CA TYR A 35 5.30 -17.94 -0.54
C TYR A 35 4.85 -18.29 0.89
N ASP A 36 5.66 -19.05 1.64
CA ASP A 36 5.28 -19.52 2.98
C ASP A 36 5.13 -18.36 3.97
N GLU A 37 6.03 -17.37 3.92
CA GLU A 37 5.99 -16.17 4.76
C GLU A 37 4.78 -15.29 4.43
N LEU A 38 4.46 -15.16 3.13
CA LEU A 38 3.29 -14.41 2.67
C LEU A 38 1.99 -15.06 3.17
N VAL A 39 1.90 -16.40 3.14
CA VAL A 39 0.76 -17.15 3.67
C VAL A 39 0.65 -17.00 5.17
N ALA A 40 1.75 -17.16 5.91
CA ALA A 40 1.79 -16.93 7.35
C ALA A 40 1.33 -15.50 7.71
N GLY A 41 1.74 -14.51 6.92
CA GLY A 41 1.31 -13.12 7.08
C GLY A 41 -0.18 -12.90 6.85
N PHE A 42 -0.84 -13.67 5.98
CA PHE A 42 -2.30 -13.65 5.83
C PHE A 42 -2.99 -14.27 7.06
N GLU A 43 -2.55 -15.45 7.47
CA GLU A 43 -3.13 -16.16 8.62
C GLU A 43 -3.01 -15.34 9.92
N GLN A 44 -1.88 -14.67 10.14
CA GLN A 44 -1.66 -13.79 11.30
C GLN A 44 -2.66 -12.62 11.36
N GLN A 45 -3.13 -12.14 10.21
CA GLN A 45 -4.15 -11.08 10.13
C GLN A 45 -5.58 -11.63 10.11
N GLY A 46 -5.77 -12.94 10.31
CA GLY A 46 -7.08 -13.60 10.27
C GLY A 46 -7.68 -13.70 8.87
N LEU A 47 -6.84 -13.62 7.83
CA LEU A 47 -7.24 -13.76 6.44
C LEU A 47 -7.09 -15.22 6.00
N ASP A 48 -8.08 -15.72 5.27
CA ASP A 48 -8.06 -17.07 4.69
C ASP A 48 -7.21 -17.08 3.39
N PRO A 49 -6.04 -17.77 3.36
CA PRO A 49 -5.17 -17.78 2.20
C PRO A 49 -5.82 -18.32 0.92
N ASP A 50 -6.83 -19.20 1.04
CA ASP A 50 -7.53 -19.79 -0.10
C ASP A 50 -8.32 -18.73 -0.88
N GLN A 51 -8.79 -17.67 -0.21
CA GLN A 51 -9.44 -16.53 -0.87
C GLN A 51 -8.48 -15.70 -1.73
N PHE A 52 -7.17 -15.84 -1.51
CA PHE A 52 -6.12 -15.12 -2.22
C PHE A 52 -5.33 -16.02 -3.17
N GLU A 53 -5.80 -17.24 -3.47
CA GLU A 53 -5.09 -18.18 -4.36
C GLU A 53 -4.74 -17.53 -5.70
N TYR A 54 -5.64 -16.71 -6.26
CA TYR A 54 -5.40 -15.99 -7.52
C TYR A 54 -4.15 -15.10 -7.49
N TYR A 55 -3.81 -14.57 -6.32
CA TYR A 55 -2.64 -13.73 -6.08
C TYR A 55 -1.43 -14.58 -5.68
N THR A 56 -1.58 -15.48 -4.71
CA THR A 56 -0.47 -16.25 -4.12
C THR A 56 0.07 -17.34 -5.05
N LYS A 57 -0.73 -17.81 -6.01
CA LYS A 57 -0.32 -18.85 -6.98
C LYS A 57 0.96 -18.50 -7.72
N MET A 58 1.16 -17.24 -8.10
CA MET A 58 2.36 -16.81 -8.82
C MET A 58 3.63 -16.93 -7.95
N PHE A 59 3.50 -16.77 -6.64
CA PHE A 59 4.61 -16.86 -5.70
C PHE A 59 5.17 -18.29 -5.57
N LYS A 60 4.31 -19.31 -5.80
CA LYS A 60 4.74 -20.72 -5.85
C LYS A 60 5.66 -21.04 -7.04
N TYR A 61 5.59 -20.26 -8.12
CA TYR A 61 6.39 -20.48 -9.33
C TYR A 61 7.67 -19.65 -9.39
N GLY A 62 8.01 -18.94 -8.31
CA GLY A 62 9.21 -18.12 -8.20
C GLY A 62 8.95 -16.64 -8.47
N MET A 63 8.51 -15.93 -7.43
CA MET A 63 8.38 -14.47 -7.46
C MET A 63 9.74 -13.82 -7.16
N PRO A 64 10.28 -12.95 -8.04
CA PRO A 64 11.50 -12.23 -7.74
C PRO A 64 11.30 -11.23 -6.59
N PRO A 65 12.37 -10.87 -5.86
CA PRO A 65 12.34 -9.75 -4.93
C PRO A 65 11.87 -8.49 -5.66
N HIS A 66 10.88 -7.81 -5.10
CA HIS A 66 10.30 -6.62 -5.70
C HIS A 66 9.84 -5.63 -4.61
N ALA A 67 9.82 -4.37 -4.97
CA ALA A 67 9.33 -3.28 -4.13
C ALA A 67 8.45 -2.37 -4.97
N GLY A 68 7.61 -1.58 -4.30
CA GLY A 68 6.74 -0.63 -4.96
C GLY A 68 6.30 0.46 -4.02
N TRP A 69 5.75 1.50 -4.62
CA TRP A 69 5.23 2.68 -3.94
C TRP A 69 4.14 3.31 -4.81
N ALA A 70 3.28 4.12 -4.19
CA ALA A 70 2.24 4.85 -4.91
C ALA A 70 1.96 6.19 -4.21
N TYR A 71 1.39 7.14 -4.95
CA TYR A 71 0.88 8.39 -4.40
C TYR A 71 -0.49 8.72 -5.01
N GLY A 72 -1.28 9.49 -4.27
CA GLY A 72 -2.51 10.08 -4.79
C GLY A 72 -2.23 11.38 -5.52
N VAL A 73 -2.65 11.48 -6.78
CA VAL A 73 -2.46 12.69 -7.61
C VAL A 73 -3.20 13.89 -7.00
N GLU A 74 -4.40 13.66 -6.51
CA GLU A 74 -5.24 14.66 -5.84
C GLU A 74 -4.55 15.21 -4.59
N ARG A 75 -3.89 14.32 -3.84
CA ARG A 75 -3.16 14.68 -2.62
C ARG A 75 -1.87 15.41 -2.94
N LEU A 76 -1.15 15.01 -4.00
CA LEU A 76 0.00 15.75 -4.50
C LEU A 76 -0.39 17.20 -4.83
N VAL A 77 -1.41 17.39 -5.66
CA VAL A 77 -1.91 18.73 -6.06
C VAL A 77 -2.36 19.54 -4.84
N MET A 78 -3.10 18.92 -3.92
CA MET A 78 -3.53 19.55 -2.66
C MET A 78 -2.32 20.08 -1.86
N THR A 79 -1.27 19.29 -1.71
CA THR A 79 -0.06 19.71 -0.96
C THR A 79 0.79 20.73 -1.72
N MET A 80 0.85 20.66 -3.05
CA MET A 80 1.59 21.61 -3.89
C MET A 80 0.97 23.02 -3.86
N LEU A 81 -0.35 23.10 -3.77
CA LEU A 81 -1.11 24.35 -3.82
C LEU A 81 -1.61 24.81 -2.45
N ASP A 82 -1.20 24.13 -1.36
CA ASP A 82 -1.63 24.38 0.03
C ASP A 82 -3.17 24.46 0.18
N LEU A 83 -3.88 23.55 -0.49
CA LEU A 83 -5.34 23.50 -0.44
C LEU A 83 -5.79 22.88 0.88
N SER A 84 -6.94 23.35 1.38
CA SER A 84 -7.49 22.90 2.66
C SER A 84 -8.19 21.53 2.56
N ASN A 85 -8.62 21.16 1.35
CA ASN A 85 -9.44 19.98 1.12
C ASN A 85 -9.09 19.32 -0.22
N ALA A 86 -8.95 17.99 -0.24
CA ALA A 86 -8.64 17.24 -1.47
C ALA A 86 -9.70 17.42 -2.57
N ARG A 87 -10.95 17.77 -2.21
CA ARG A 87 -12.01 18.05 -3.18
C ARG A 87 -11.69 19.26 -4.07
N GLU A 88 -10.86 20.18 -3.61
CA GLU A 88 -10.42 21.34 -4.39
C GLU A 88 -9.44 20.93 -5.51
N ALA A 89 -8.84 19.74 -5.42
CA ALA A 89 -7.91 19.18 -6.41
C ALA A 89 -8.58 18.18 -7.39
N VAL A 90 -9.90 17.98 -7.31
CA VAL A 90 -10.65 17.00 -8.13
C VAL A 90 -11.76 17.71 -8.89
N LEU A 91 -11.95 17.38 -10.16
CA LEU A 91 -13.00 17.99 -10.99
C LEU A 91 -14.41 17.55 -10.57
N PHE A 92 -14.62 16.25 -10.37
CA PHE A 92 -15.88 15.66 -9.88
C PHE A 92 -15.64 14.83 -8.61
N PRO A 93 -15.47 15.49 -7.44
CA PRO A 93 -15.19 14.79 -6.19
C PRO A 93 -16.24 13.74 -5.84
N ARG A 94 -15.75 12.56 -5.43
CA ARG A 94 -16.54 11.43 -4.95
C ARG A 94 -16.33 11.25 -3.46
N ASP A 95 -17.43 11.09 -2.73
CA ASP A 95 -17.41 10.66 -1.33
C ASP A 95 -18.69 9.87 -1.00
N ARG A 96 -18.85 9.49 0.27
CA ARG A 96 -20.00 8.69 0.73
C ARG A 96 -21.35 9.38 0.52
N GLN A 97 -21.38 10.70 0.38
CA GLN A 97 -22.58 11.52 0.23
C GLN A 97 -22.76 12.06 -1.19
N ARG A 98 -21.68 12.16 -1.98
CA ARG A 98 -21.69 12.69 -3.34
C ARG A 98 -21.37 11.62 -4.39
N LEU A 99 -22.42 11.14 -5.06
CA LEU A 99 -22.38 10.10 -6.10
C LEU A 99 -22.64 10.61 -7.53
N SER A 100 -23.06 11.88 -7.70
CA SER A 100 -23.33 12.49 -9.00
C SER A 100 -23.00 13.99 -9.05
N PRO A 101 -22.60 14.53 -10.23
CA PRO A 101 -22.09 13.77 -11.38
C PRO A 101 -20.86 12.97 -11.00
#